data_AF-A0A852JNN2-F1
#
_entry.id   AF-A0A852JNN2-F1
#
_cell.length_a   1.000
_cell.length_b   1.000
_cell.length_c   1.000
_cell.angle_alpha   90.00
_cell.angle_beta   90.00
_cell.angle_gamma   90.00
#
_symmetry.space_group_name_H-M   'P 1'
#
loop_
_entity.id
_entity.type
_entity.pdbx_description
1 polymer ?
#
loop_
_entity_poly.entity_id
_entity_poly.type
_entity_poly.pdbx_seq_one_letter_code
_entity_poly.pdbx_strand_id
1 'polypeptide(L)'
;MALLTCTLALLAMSMATTAVKEVPLDMAQDSFDDQYQGCGPAMNAKLPRLNGSEFQKNPLFAQAWPKATAEWQSWGSPVSPLSSPAQAIALRAYTMNDLYKEFNLAVRTAGRSRQEYWDNFHFKTMHFLLTQALVTLRDTRGQQCHNVYRGVHGVRFKAEPGDIVRFGQFTSASQSEIIAKKFGTATLFQVYTCHGVGIRNFSKYPDEKEVLIPPFETFEVIKVSQKQYSARIQLRSNGTFSNYNCEWLQGNTTGDSLGRCGSVPRATFHIGGLLLATTALAVATGIL
;
A
#
# COMPACT_ATOMS: atom_id res chain seq x y z
N MET A 1 28.21 -35.80 -43.11
CA MET A 1 28.93 -35.46 -41.85
C MET A 1 28.96 -33.96 -41.54
N ALA A 2 28.93 -33.04 -42.53
CA ALA A 2 28.99 -31.59 -42.27
C ALA A 2 27.65 -30.91 -41.90
N LEU A 3 26.50 -31.55 -42.16
CA LEU A 3 25.17 -31.01 -41.82
C LEU A 3 24.76 -31.26 -40.35
N LEU A 4 25.40 -32.22 -39.67
CA LEU A 4 25.10 -32.54 -38.27
C LEU A 4 25.86 -31.66 -37.27
N THR A 5 26.98 -31.07 -37.68
CA THR A 5 27.78 -30.16 -36.85
C THR A 5 27.24 -28.74 -36.87
N CYS A 6 26.52 -28.36 -37.92
CA CYS A 6 25.90 -27.03 -38.03
C CYS A 6 24.61 -26.91 -37.19
N THR A 7 23.90 -28.00 -36.94
CA THR A 7 22.70 -28.02 -36.09
C THR A 7 23.03 -27.99 -34.59
N LEU A 8 24.19 -28.49 -34.16
CA LEU A 8 24.66 -28.39 -32.77
C LEU A 8 25.21 -26.99 -32.42
N ALA A 9 25.66 -26.21 -33.40
CA ALA A 9 26.11 -24.82 -33.19
C ALA A 9 24.95 -23.81 -33.08
N LEU A 10 23.78 -24.12 -33.65
CA LEU A 10 22.58 -23.26 -33.59
C LEU A 10 21.69 -23.50 -32.36
N LEU A 11 21.90 -24.59 -31.61
CA LEU A 11 21.26 -24.84 -30.32
C LEU A 11 21.97 -24.17 -29.13
N ALA A 12 23.09 -23.48 -29.38
CA ALA A 12 23.78 -22.65 -28.39
C ALA A 12 23.32 -21.17 -28.41
N MET A 13 22.18 -20.85 -29.05
CA MET A 13 21.65 -19.49 -29.10
C MET A 13 20.41 -19.31 -28.22
N SER A 14 20.58 -18.43 -27.24
CA SER A 14 19.57 -17.78 -26.39
C SER A 14 19.01 -18.59 -25.21
N MET A 15 19.90 -19.10 -24.36
CA MET A 15 19.67 -18.83 -22.94
C MET A 15 19.80 -17.31 -22.79
N ALA A 16 18.70 -16.57 -23.01
CA ALA A 16 18.60 -15.20 -22.57
C ALA A 16 18.78 -15.24 -21.05
N THR A 17 20.04 -15.09 -20.59
CA THR A 17 20.34 -14.78 -19.21
C THR A 17 19.65 -13.45 -18.96
N THR A 18 18.46 -13.51 -18.37
CA THR A 18 17.76 -12.32 -17.92
C THR A 18 18.72 -11.59 -16.99
N ALA A 19 19.23 -10.45 -17.46
CA ALA A 19 20.21 -9.69 -16.70
C ALA A 19 19.57 -9.30 -15.37
N VAL A 20 20.06 -9.89 -14.29
CA VAL A 20 19.55 -9.59 -12.95
C VAL A 20 20.03 -8.19 -12.59
N LYS A 21 19.08 -7.26 -12.40
CA LYS A 21 19.41 -5.88 -12.05
C LYS A 21 19.95 -5.83 -10.62
N GLU A 22 21.10 -5.21 -10.43
CA GLU A 22 21.68 -5.01 -9.10
C GLU A 22 21.31 -3.64 -8.54
N VAL A 23 20.86 -3.60 -7.28
CA VAL A 23 20.42 -2.36 -6.61
C VAL A 23 20.94 -2.36 -5.16
N PRO A 24 21.69 -1.35 -4.70
CA PRO A 24 22.04 -1.22 -3.29
C PRO A 24 20.80 -0.92 -2.44
N LEU A 25 20.73 -1.48 -1.24
CA LEU A 25 19.79 -1.04 -0.22
C LEU A 25 20.31 0.23 0.45
N ASP A 26 19.40 1.09 0.86
CA ASP A 26 19.68 2.33 1.55
C ASP A 26 18.54 2.66 2.54
N MET A 27 18.54 3.87 3.07
CA MET A 27 17.50 4.38 3.98
C MET A 27 16.24 4.89 3.25
N ALA A 28 16.17 4.76 1.92
CA ALA A 28 15.10 5.24 1.06
C ALA A 28 14.74 6.72 1.35
N GLN A 29 15.70 7.62 1.14
CA GLN A 29 15.52 9.04 1.48
C GLN A 29 14.42 9.72 0.66
N ASP A 30 14.19 9.24 -0.56
CA ASP A 30 13.19 9.76 -1.49
C ASP A 30 11.75 9.32 -1.18
N SER A 31 11.54 8.42 -0.22
CA SER A 31 10.21 7.88 0.05
C SER A 31 9.35 8.78 0.92
N PHE A 32 8.06 8.85 0.63
CA PHE A 32 7.08 9.42 1.54
C PHE A 32 6.75 8.41 2.65
N ASP A 33 6.94 8.81 3.90
CA ASP A 33 7.06 7.91 5.05
C ASP A 33 6.29 8.38 6.29
N ASP A 34 5.26 9.20 6.08
CA ASP A 34 4.49 9.85 7.13
C ASP A 34 3.81 8.83 8.07
N GLN A 35 4.06 8.99 9.36
CA GLN A 35 3.46 8.19 10.44
C GLN A 35 2.15 8.81 10.96
N TYR A 36 1.86 10.06 10.60
CA TYR A 36 0.69 10.83 11.03
C TYR A 36 0.57 10.95 12.56
N GLN A 37 1.71 11.10 13.24
CA GLN A 37 1.76 11.20 14.69
C GLN A 37 1.04 12.47 15.15
N GLY A 38 0.00 12.28 15.98
CA GLY A 38 -0.78 13.38 16.57
C GLY A 38 -1.82 14.02 15.65
N CYS A 39 -1.96 13.59 14.39
CA CYS A 39 -2.88 14.25 13.44
C CYS A 39 -3.93 13.33 12.80
N GLY A 40 -4.10 12.10 13.28
CA GLY A 40 -5.12 11.16 12.79
C GLY A 40 -6.53 11.77 12.67
N PRO A 41 -7.10 12.38 13.73
CA PRO A 41 -8.41 13.03 13.66
C PRO A 41 -8.48 14.17 12.62
N ALA A 42 -7.43 14.99 12.54
CA ALA A 42 -7.37 16.11 11.59
C ALA A 42 -7.28 15.63 10.14
N MET A 43 -6.49 14.59 9.87
CA MET A 43 -6.42 13.94 8.56
C MET A 43 -7.74 13.27 8.17
N ASN A 44 -8.40 12.58 9.10
CA ASN A 44 -9.73 12.00 8.88
C ASN A 44 -10.74 13.06 8.43
N ALA A 45 -10.74 14.22 9.07
CA ALA A 45 -11.62 15.34 8.69
C ALA A 45 -11.35 15.88 7.27
N LYS A 46 -10.17 15.62 6.68
CA LYS A 46 -9.82 16.03 5.30
C LYS A 46 -10.11 14.98 4.24
N LEU A 47 -10.39 13.73 4.62
CA LEU A 47 -10.60 12.63 3.67
C LEU A 47 -11.65 12.92 2.58
N PRO A 48 -12.83 13.51 2.86
CA PRO A 48 -13.80 13.80 1.81
C PRO A 48 -13.26 14.73 0.72
N ARG A 49 -12.52 15.77 1.12
CA ARG A 49 -11.89 16.73 0.19
C ARG A 49 -10.76 16.06 -0.60
N LEU A 50 -9.90 15.30 0.08
CA LEU A 50 -8.80 14.58 -0.54
C LEU A 50 -9.31 13.62 -1.61
N ASN A 51 -10.26 12.76 -1.27
CA ASN A 51 -10.84 11.77 -2.19
C ASN A 51 -11.38 12.40 -3.47
N GLY A 52 -12.16 13.48 -3.34
CA GLY A 52 -12.69 14.19 -4.50
C GLY A 52 -11.59 14.71 -5.42
N SER A 53 -10.54 15.31 -4.86
CA SER A 53 -9.42 15.86 -5.64
C SER A 53 -8.51 14.78 -6.24
N GLU A 54 -8.23 13.71 -5.49
CA GLU A 54 -7.30 12.66 -5.91
C GLU A 54 -7.92 11.76 -6.98
N PHE A 55 -9.22 11.44 -6.89
CA PHE A 55 -9.88 10.65 -7.93
C PHE A 55 -9.95 11.38 -9.28
N GLN A 56 -10.00 12.71 -9.28
CA GLN A 56 -9.92 13.49 -10.52
C GLN A 56 -8.51 13.44 -11.15
N LYS A 57 -7.47 13.45 -10.32
CA LYS A 57 -6.07 13.45 -10.77
C LYS A 57 -5.47 12.06 -10.98
N ASN A 58 -6.12 11.02 -10.45
CA ASN A 58 -5.63 9.65 -10.47
C ASN A 58 -6.74 8.67 -10.91
N PRO A 59 -6.91 8.48 -12.23
CA PRO A 59 -7.94 7.58 -12.79
C PRO A 59 -7.79 6.13 -12.33
N LEU A 60 -6.55 5.66 -12.13
CA LEU A 60 -6.28 4.31 -11.62
C LEU A 60 -6.87 4.15 -10.21
N PHE A 61 -6.60 5.11 -9.33
CA PHE A 61 -7.15 5.07 -7.97
C PHE A 61 -8.68 5.19 -7.96
N ALA A 62 -9.23 6.08 -8.81
CA ALA A 62 -10.67 6.25 -8.97
C ALA A 62 -11.39 4.98 -9.47
N GLN A 63 -10.70 4.13 -10.24
CA GLN A 63 -11.23 2.83 -10.69
C GLN A 63 -11.02 1.72 -9.65
N ALA A 64 -9.85 1.65 -9.04
CA ALA A 64 -9.49 0.60 -8.10
C ALA A 64 -10.32 0.67 -6.80
N TRP A 65 -10.61 1.88 -6.31
CA TRP A 65 -11.31 2.06 -5.03
C TRP A 65 -12.76 1.53 -5.02
N PRO A 66 -13.63 1.84 -6.00
CA PRO A 66 -14.96 1.22 -6.08
C PRO A 66 -14.91 -0.30 -6.24
N LYS A 67 -13.95 -0.82 -7.02
CA LYS A 67 -13.76 -2.27 -7.20
C LYS A 67 -13.40 -2.95 -5.88
N ALA A 68 -12.47 -2.38 -5.13
CA ALA A 68 -12.10 -2.86 -3.80
C ALA A 68 -13.26 -2.75 -2.80
N THR A 69 -14.08 -1.70 -2.91
CA THR A 69 -15.28 -1.53 -2.10
C THR A 69 -16.30 -2.64 -2.36
N ALA A 70 -16.61 -2.93 -3.63
CA ALA A 70 -17.53 -4.00 -4.00
C ALA A 70 -17.02 -5.38 -3.56
N GLU A 71 -15.72 -5.64 -3.70
CA GLU A 71 -15.05 -6.85 -3.25
C GLU A 71 -15.06 -7.03 -1.72
N TRP A 72 -14.87 -5.94 -0.98
CA TRP A 72 -14.99 -5.94 0.48
C TRP A 72 -16.45 -6.18 0.92
N GLN A 73 -17.42 -5.57 0.24
CA GLN A 73 -18.85 -5.77 0.51
C GLN A 73 -19.31 -7.20 0.26
N SER A 74 -18.88 -7.80 -0.85
CA SER A 74 -19.23 -9.19 -1.17
C SER A 74 -18.65 -10.21 -0.18
N TRP A 75 -17.63 -9.81 0.58
CA TRP A 75 -17.02 -10.59 1.67
C TRP A 75 -17.64 -10.32 3.04
N GLY A 76 -18.83 -9.73 3.08
CA GLY A 76 -19.56 -9.48 4.34
C GLY A 76 -19.12 -8.21 5.07
N SER A 77 -18.38 -7.32 4.40
CA SER A 77 -17.99 -6.01 4.93
C SER A 77 -17.24 -6.07 6.28
N PRO A 78 -16.22 -6.94 6.46
CA PRO A 78 -15.52 -7.04 7.74
C PRO A 78 -14.80 -5.73 8.07
N VAL A 79 -15.04 -5.20 9.27
CA VAL A 79 -14.37 -4.00 9.78
C VAL A 79 -13.50 -4.35 10.98
N SER A 80 -14.06 -5.00 12.01
CA SER A 80 -13.31 -5.33 13.22
C SER A 80 -12.03 -6.13 12.94
N PRO A 81 -10.87 -5.77 13.51
CA PRO A 81 -10.68 -4.74 14.56
C PRO A 81 -10.32 -3.33 14.04
N LEU A 82 -10.50 -3.03 12.76
CA LEU A 82 -10.25 -1.69 12.21
C LEU A 82 -11.27 -0.67 12.73
N SER A 83 -10.91 0.60 12.65
CA SER A 83 -11.75 1.71 13.13
C SER A 83 -12.74 2.21 12.09
N SER A 84 -12.60 1.83 10.82
CA SER A 84 -13.52 2.24 9.77
C SER A 84 -13.56 1.30 8.55
N PRO A 85 -14.67 1.28 7.79
CA PRO A 85 -14.72 0.65 6.47
C PRO A 85 -13.62 1.14 5.52
N ALA A 86 -13.26 2.43 5.58
CA ALA A 86 -12.26 3.01 4.70
C ALA A 86 -10.88 2.37 4.90
N GLN A 87 -10.50 2.05 6.14
CA GLN A 87 -9.27 1.29 6.42
C GLN A 87 -9.33 -0.13 5.83
N ALA A 88 -10.47 -0.81 5.96
CA ALA A 88 -10.65 -2.16 5.43
C ALA A 88 -10.59 -2.19 3.90
N ILE A 89 -11.24 -1.21 3.26
CA ILE A 89 -11.22 -1.03 1.80
C ILE A 89 -9.81 -0.68 1.32
N ALA A 90 -9.05 0.16 2.04
CA ALA A 90 -7.66 0.47 1.69
C ALA A 90 -6.77 -0.78 1.73
N LEU A 91 -6.88 -1.62 2.77
CA LEU A 91 -6.18 -2.90 2.83
C LEU A 91 -6.59 -3.81 1.67
N ARG A 92 -7.90 -3.95 1.40
CA ARG A 92 -8.40 -4.75 0.28
C ARG A 92 -7.82 -4.27 -1.05
N ALA A 93 -7.90 -2.96 -1.32
CA ALA A 93 -7.39 -2.32 -2.53
C ALA A 93 -5.88 -2.54 -2.71
N TYR A 94 -5.10 -2.45 -1.62
CA TYR A 94 -3.66 -2.69 -1.66
C TYR A 94 -3.32 -4.15 -2.02
N THR A 95 -4.12 -5.12 -1.57
CA THR A 95 -3.88 -6.55 -1.90
C THR A 95 -4.42 -6.98 -3.27
N MET A 96 -5.14 -6.10 -3.96
CA MET A 96 -5.62 -6.36 -5.31
C MET A 96 -4.54 -6.02 -6.35
N ASN A 97 -4.60 -6.69 -7.50
CA ASN A 97 -3.59 -6.54 -8.55
C ASN A 97 -3.59 -5.17 -9.25
N ASP A 98 -4.62 -4.36 -9.02
CA ASP A 98 -4.88 -3.13 -9.77
C ASP A 98 -4.09 -1.91 -9.27
N LEU A 99 -3.64 -1.88 -8.00
CA LEU A 99 -3.21 -0.61 -7.37
C LEU A 99 -1.79 -0.62 -6.78
N TYR A 100 -1.36 -1.74 -6.20
CA TYR A 100 -0.18 -1.73 -5.31
C TYR A 100 1.14 -1.38 -6.02
N LYS A 101 1.27 -1.67 -7.32
CA LYS A 101 2.53 -1.43 -8.05
C LYS A 101 2.76 0.06 -8.22
N GLU A 102 1.75 0.77 -8.72
CA GLU A 102 1.75 2.20 -8.98
C GLU A 102 1.73 2.99 -7.68
N PHE A 103 0.94 2.54 -6.69
CA PHE A 103 0.96 3.12 -5.36
C PHE A 103 2.37 3.04 -4.73
N ASN A 104 2.97 1.85 -4.70
CA ASN A 104 4.31 1.69 -4.14
C ASN A 104 5.39 2.44 -4.93
N LEU A 105 5.23 2.59 -6.25
CA LEU A 105 6.11 3.43 -7.05
C LEU A 105 6.01 4.90 -6.65
N ALA A 106 4.80 5.43 -6.51
CA ALA A 106 4.59 6.81 -6.09
C ALA A 106 5.14 7.06 -4.67
N VAL A 107 4.93 6.12 -3.73
CA VAL A 107 5.46 6.24 -2.36
C VAL A 107 6.98 6.32 -2.35
N ARG A 108 7.70 5.56 -3.19
CA ARG A 108 9.18 5.58 -3.26
C ARG A 108 9.77 6.94 -3.65
N THR A 109 9.01 7.80 -4.32
CA THR A 109 9.54 9.05 -4.89
C THR A 109 8.88 10.31 -4.33
N ALA A 110 7.69 10.19 -3.73
CA ALA A 110 6.92 11.32 -3.23
C ALA A 110 7.60 12.09 -2.08
N GLY A 111 8.58 11.49 -1.40
CA GLY A 111 9.35 12.12 -0.34
C GLY A 111 10.57 12.90 -0.80
N ARG A 112 10.88 12.94 -2.11
CA ARG A 112 12.01 13.71 -2.66
C ARG A 112 11.98 15.19 -2.29
N SER A 113 10.78 15.76 -2.22
CA SER A 113 10.55 17.12 -1.76
C SER A 113 9.08 17.31 -1.38
N ARG A 114 8.79 18.36 -0.61
CA ARG A 114 7.40 18.77 -0.37
C ARG A 114 6.65 19.05 -1.67
N GLN A 115 7.30 19.71 -2.64
CA GLN A 115 6.65 19.99 -3.94
C GLN A 115 6.22 18.71 -4.66
N GLU A 116 7.10 17.70 -4.69
CA GLU A 116 6.79 16.40 -5.29
C GLU A 116 5.58 15.72 -4.61
N TYR A 117 5.54 15.76 -3.27
CA TYR A 117 4.39 15.29 -2.51
C TYR A 117 3.09 16.05 -2.86
N TRP A 118 3.15 17.38 -2.94
CA TRP A 118 1.96 18.20 -3.19
C TRP A 118 1.42 18.01 -4.61
N ASP A 119 2.31 18.08 -5.60
CA ASP A 119 1.94 18.14 -7.00
C ASP A 119 1.70 16.78 -7.63
N ASN A 120 2.48 15.76 -7.25
CA ASN A 120 2.55 14.50 -7.99
C ASN A 120 2.07 13.29 -7.17
N PHE A 121 2.02 13.37 -5.85
CA PHE A 121 1.55 12.26 -5.03
C PHE A 121 0.02 12.25 -4.87
N HIS A 122 -0.70 11.60 -5.78
CA HIS A 122 -2.17 11.50 -5.75
C HIS A 122 -2.68 10.20 -5.08
N PHE A 123 -2.01 9.81 -3.99
CA PHE A 123 -2.36 8.66 -3.15
C PHE A 123 -2.34 9.01 -1.65
N LYS A 124 -2.55 10.27 -1.29
CA LYS A 124 -2.54 10.81 0.09
C LYS A 124 -3.58 10.10 0.95
N THR A 125 -4.81 9.92 0.46
CA THR A 125 -5.82 9.13 1.18
C THR A 125 -5.37 7.68 1.37
N MET A 126 -4.89 7.03 0.30
CA MET A 126 -4.49 5.62 0.36
C MET A 126 -3.37 5.42 1.39
N HIS A 127 -2.35 6.26 1.35
CA HIS A 127 -1.23 6.23 2.27
C HIS A 127 -1.69 6.42 3.72
N PHE A 128 -2.50 7.44 3.98
CA PHE A 128 -3.04 7.71 5.31
C PHE A 128 -3.86 6.53 5.85
N LEU A 129 -4.81 6.02 5.06
CA LEU A 129 -5.68 4.93 5.49
C LEU A 129 -4.92 3.63 5.73
N LEU A 130 -3.93 3.30 4.90
CA LEU A 130 -3.08 2.13 5.12
C LEU A 130 -2.24 2.29 6.39
N THR A 131 -1.58 3.45 6.59
CA THR A 131 -0.80 3.69 7.81
C THR A 131 -1.68 3.57 9.06
N GLN A 132 -2.86 4.19 9.06
CA GLN A 132 -3.79 4.11 10.18
C GLN A 132 -4.34 2.70 10.40
N ALA A 133 -4.62 1.95 9.33
CA ALA A 133 -5.06 0.56 9.44
C ALA A 133 -4.01 -0.30 10.14
N LEU A 134 -2.72 -0.16 9.78
CA LEU A 134 -1.64 -0.90 10.43
C LEU A 134 -1.50 -0.51 11.90
N VAL A 135 -1.59 0.78 12.23
CA VAL A 135 -1.58 1.25 13.64
C VAL A 135 -2.74 0.65 14.41
N THR A 136 -3.98 0.77 13.93
CA THR A 136 -5.17 0.23 14.60
C THR A 136 -5.07 -1.27 14.83
N LEU A 137 -4.64 -2.04 13.83
CA LEU A 137 -4.50 -3.49 13.97
C LEU A 137 -3.41 -3.88 14.97
N ARG A 138 -2.28 -3.16 14.99
CA ARG A 138 -1.19 -3.41 15.93
C ARG A 138 -1.60 -3.07 17.36
N ASP A 139 -2.28 -1.95 17.56
CA ASP A 139 -2.76 -1.54 18.88
C ASP A 139 -3.81 -2.51 19.42
N THR A 140 -4.69 -3.04 18.56
CA THR A 140 -5.74 -3.98 18.97
C THR A 140 -5.22 -5.39 19.23
N ARG A 141 -4.22 -5.86 18.48
CA ARG A 141 -3.69 -7.23 18.59
C ARG A 141 -2.45 -7.34 19.47
N GLY A 142 -1.95 -6.21 19.96
CA GLY A 142 -0.68 -6.11 20.67
C GLY A 142 0.50 -5.93 19.72
N GLN A 143 1.55 -5.30 20.24
CA GLN A 143 2.81 -5.10 19.53
C GLN A 143 3.55 -6.44 19.44
N GLN A 144 3.38 -7.14 18.33
CA GLN A 144 4.02 -8.42 18.05
C GLN A 144 5.00 -8.26 16.89
N CYS A 145 6.14 -8.94 16.99
CA CYS A 145 7.07 -9.06 15.88
C CYS A 145 6.83 -10.37 15.10
N HIS A 146 7.13 -10.36 13.81
CA HIS A 146 6.89 -11.47 12.89
C HIS A 146 8.16 -11.81 12.11
N ASN A 147 8.43 -13.11 11.99
CA ASN A 147 9.38 -13.64 11.00
C ASN A 147 8.65 -13.84 9.66
N VAL A 148 9.06 -13.09 8.64
CA VAL A 148 8.41 -13.09 7.33
C VAL A 148 9.43 -13.14 6.20
N TYR A 149 8.94 -13.43 5.01
CA TYR A 149 9.75 -13.62 3.81
C TYR A 149 9.20 -12.79 2.66
N ARG A 150 10.09 -12.20 1.87
CA ARG A 150 9.73 -11.48 0.65
C ARG A 150 10.65 -11.91 -0.49
N GLY A 151 10.05 -12.52 -1.51
CA GLY A 151 10.73 -12.83 -2.76
C GLY A 151 10.63 -11.64 -3.73
N VAL A 152 11.72 -11.35 -4.43
CA VAL A 152 11.78 -10.32 -5.46
C VAL A 152 12.25 -10.94 -6.77
N HIS A 153 11.51 -10.66 -7.84
CA HIS A 153 11.83 -11.10 -9.20
C HIS A 153 12.79 -10.12 -9.88
N GLY A 154 13.79 -10.63 -10.60
CA GLY A 154 14.65 -9.86 -11.51
C GLY A 154 15.61 -8.85 -10.86
N VAL A 155 15.53 -8.62 -9.55
CA VAL A 155 16.38 -7.66 -8.82
C VAL A 155 17.17 -8.36 -7.74
N ARG A 156 18.49 -8.15 -7.75
CA ARG A 156 19.45 -8.59 -6.74
C ARG A 156 19.88 -7.41 -5.90
N PHE A 157 19.44 -7.38 -4.65
CA PHE A 157 19.82 -6.31 -3.73
C PHE A 157 21.23 -6.54 -3.17
N LYS A 158 21.94 -5.44 -2.93
CA LYS A 158 23.25 -5.41 -2.26
C LYS A 158 23.15 -4.67 -0.95
N ALA A 159 23.79 -5.20 0.08
CA ALA A 159 23.97 -4.58 1.38
C ALA A 159 25.13 -5.29 2.10
N GLU A 160 25.59 -4.69 3.18
CA GLU A 160 26.61 -5.22 4.07
C GLU A 160 26.01 -5.48 5.46
N PRO A 161 26.46 -6.52 6.19
CA PRO A 161 26.07 -6.70 7.58
C PRO A 161 26.40 -5.45 8.41
N GLY A 162 25.43 -4.99 9.20
CA GLY A 162 25.52 -3.75 9.99
C GLY A 162 24.89 -2.52 9.32
N ASP A 163 24.60 -2.56 8.02
CA ASP A 163 23.87 -1.49 7.35
C ASP A 163 22.50 -1.28 7.99
N ILE A 164 22.08 -0.02 8.15
CA ILE A 164 20.70 0.35 8.47
C ILE A 164 19.99 0.72 7.17
N VAL A 165 18.91 0.00 6.87
CA VAL A 165 18.17 0.11 5.62
C VAL A 165 16.68 0.27 5.87
N ARG A 166 15.96 0.73 4.84
CA ARG A 166 14.50 0.88 4.84
C ARG A 166 13.94 0.53 3.47
N PHE A 167 12.73 -0.02 3.42
CA PHE A 167 12.11 -0.33 2.13
C PHE A 167 11.56 0.90 1.40
N GLY A 168 11.20 1.96 2.14
CA GLY A 168 10.71 3.22 1.56
C GLY A 168 9.35 3.11 0.86
N GLN A 169 8.61 2.05 1.12
CA GLN A 169 7.27 1.83 0.60
C GLN A 169 6.56 0.82 1.51
N PHE A 170 5.25 0.73 1.37
CA PHE A 170 4.53 -0.41 1.92
C PHE A 170 5.08 -1.69 1.29
N THR A 171 5.43 -2.65 2.15
CA THR A 171 6.17 -3.84 1.74
C THR A 171 5.40 -5.09 2.15
N SER A 172 4.86 -5.79 1.16
CA SER A 172 4.23 -7.09 1.35
C SER A 172 5.28 -8.16 1.59
N ALA A 173 5.11 -8.92 2.67
CA ALA A 173 5.86 -10.12 2.98
C ALA A 173 4.89 -11.25 3.37
N SER A 174 5.34 -12.49 3.32
CA SER A 174 4.55 -13.66 3.70
C SER A 174 5.17 -14.34 4.92
N GLN A 175 4.35 -14.87 5.81
CA GLN A 175 4.81 -15.79 6.86
C GLN A 175 5.35 -17.13 6.30
N SER A 176 5.15 -17.41 5.00
CA SER A 176 5.64 -18.61 4.34
C SER A 176 6.72 -18.28 3.31
N GLU A 177 7.91 -18.85 3.49
CA GLU A 177 8.99 -18.75 2.52
C GLU A 177 8.59 -19.32 1.15
N ILE A 178 7.79 -20.41 1.14
CA ILE A 178 7.32 -21.04 -0.10
C ILE A 178 6.42 -20.08 -0.89
N ILE A 179 5.50 -19.39 -0.22
CA ILE A 179 4.64 -18.38 -0.86
C ILE A 179 5.49 -17.21 -1.34
N ALA A 180 6.39 -16.69 -0.51
CA ALA A 180 7.24 -15.56 -0.87
C ALA A 180 8.07 -15.83 -2.13
N LYS A 181 8.61 -17.04 -2.30
CA LYS A 181 9.38 -17.44 -3.48
C LYS A 181 8.56 -17.44 -4.79
N LYS A 182 7.23 -17.52 -4.74
CA LYS A 182 6.37 -17.39 -5.93
C LYS A 182 6.46 -15.99 -6.56
N PHE A 183 6.79 -14.97 -5.76
CA PHE A 183 6.98 -13.59 -6.23
C PHE A 183 8.39 -13.33 -6.74
N GLY A 184 9.32 -14.27 -6.56
CA GLY A 184 10.66 -14.21 -7.11
C GLY A 184 11.74 -14.76 -6.18
N THR A 185 12.89 -15.05 -6.77
CA THR A 185 14.03 -15.69 -6.10
C THR A 185 15.36 -14.98 -6.34
N ALA A 186 15.35 -13.87 -7.10
CA ALA A 186 16.56 -13.07 -7.36
C ALA A 186 17.06 -12.39 -6.08
N THR A 187 16.14 -11.92 -5.23
CA THR A 187 16.42 -11.65 -3.82
C THR A 187 15.34 -12.29 -2.96
N LEU A 188 15.75 -12.99 -1.92
CA LEU A 188 14.87 -13.46 -0.86
C LEU A 188 15.24 -12.77 0.45
N PHE A 189 14.36 -11.89 0.91
CA PHE A 189 14.46 -11.29 2.23
C PHE A 189 13.88 -12.23 3.28
N GLN A 190 14.57 -12.36 4.40
CA GLN A 190 14.05 -12.90 5.65
C GLN A 190 14.04 -11.76 6.65
N VAL A 191 12.85 -11.31 7.04
CA VAL A 191 12.65 -10.08 7.79
C VAL A 191 12.04 -10.42 9.13
N TYR A 192 12.69 -9.97 10.20
CA TYR A 192 12.08 -9.90 11.53
C TYR A 192 11.54 -8.48 11.73
N THR A 193 10.25 -8.29 11.47
CA THR A 193 9.55 -6.99 11.53
C THR A 193 8.77 -6.87 12.84
N CYS A 194 8.78 -5.70 13.47
CA CYS A 194 7.99 -5.38 14.66
C CYS A 194 6.90 -4.33 14.40
N HIS A 195 6.89 -3.73 13.21
CA HIS A 195 5.83 -2.79 12.79
C HIS A 195 4.93 -3.33 11.68
N GLY A 196 5.32 -4.43 11.04
CA GLY A 196 4.49 -5.14 10.08
C GLY A 196 3.34 -5.88 10.74
N VAL A 197 2.20 -5.94 10.06
CA VAL A 197 0.97 -6.53 10.62
C VAL A 197 0.39 -7.57 9.67
N GLY A 198 -0.06 -8.70 10.22
CA GLY A 198 -0.81 -9.70 9.45
C GLY A 198 -2.18 -9.18 8.99
N ILE A 199 -2.39 -9.10 7.67
CA ILE A 199 -3.60 -8.54 7.05
C ILE A 199 -4.49 -9.58 6.36
N ARG A 200 -4.24 -10.88 6.62
CA ARG A 200 -4.96 -12.02 6.02
C ARG A 200 -6.48 -11.82 5.92
N ASN A 201 -7.12 -11.31 6.98
CA ASN A 201 -8.59 -11.17 7.05
C ASN A 201 -9.16 -10.04 6.18
N PHE A 202 -8.30 -9.15 5.68
CA PHE A 202 -8.70 -8.02 4.83
C PHE A 202 -8.14 -8.13 3.41
N SER A 203 -7.24 -9.10 3.18
CA SER A 203 -6.62 -9.34 1.88
C SER A 203 -7.60 -9.96 0.88
N LYS A 204 -7.42 -9.64 -0.41
CA LYS A 204 -8.05 -10.36 -1.52
C LYS A 204 -7.54 -11.79 -1.62
N TYR A 205 -6.32 -12.07 -1.14
CA TYR A 205 -5.66 -13.37 -1.20
C TYR A 205 -5.23 -13.83 0.21
N PRO A 206 -6.17 -14.30 1.05
CA PRO A 206 -5.86 -14.72 2.42
C PRO A 206 -4.77 -15.79 2.51
N ASP A 207 -4.67 -16.65 1.49
CA ASP A 207 -3.69 -17.74 1.44
C ASP A 207 -2.25 -17.27 1.23
N GLU A 208 -2.03 -16.01 0.86
CA GLU A 208 -0.68 -15.44 0.80
C GLU A 208 -0.07 -15.22 2.18
N LYS A 209 -0.87 -15.32 3.26
CA LYS A 209 -0.44 -15.12 4.66
C LYS A 209 0.34 -13.81 4.82
N GLU A 210 -0.22 -12.77 4.21
CA GLU A 210 0.44 -11.49 4.05
C GLU A 210 0.59 -10.75 5.38
N VAL A 211 1.81 -10.27 5.61
CA VAL A 211 2.18 -9.28 6.60
C VAL A 211 2.61 -8.03 5.85
N LEU A 212 1.93 -6.93 6.10
CA LEU A 212 2.20 -5.65 5.46
C LEU A 212 3.09 -4.81 6.37
N ILE A 213 4.27 -4.47 5.87
CA ILE A 213 5.30 -3.67 6.56
C ILE A 213 5.14 -2.20 6.14
N PRO A 214 5.07 -1.24 7.09
CA PRO A 214 4.95 0.18 6.77
C PRO A 214 6.26 0.76 6.18
N PRO A 215 6.19 1.89 5.44
CA PRO A 215 7.35 2.48 4.76
C PRO A 215 8.42 3.02 5.72
N PHE A 216 8.07 3.31 6.97
CA PHE A 216 8.92 3.95 7.96
C PHE A 216 9.71 2.99 8.87
N GLU A 217 9.47 1.67 8.80
CA GLU A 217 10.23 0.71 9.61
C GLU A 217 11.67 0.57 9.08
N THR A 218 12.63 0.71 9.98
CA THR A 218 14.07 0.58 9.69
C THR A 218 14.56 -0.80 10.10
N PHE A 219 15.56 -1.29 9.39
CA PHE A 219 16.11 -2.62 9.61
C PHE A 219 17.63 -2.60 9.63
N GLU A 220 18.21 -3.33 10.58
CA GLU A 220 19.62 -3.69 10.55
C GLU A 220 19.80 -4.92 9.65
N VAL A 221 20.79 -4.88 8.77
CA VAL A 221 21.20 -6.01 7.94
C VAL A 221 22.04 -6.96 8.79
N ILE A 222 21.50 -8.15 9.08
CA ILE A 222 22.18 -9.13 9.95
C ILE A 222 23.11 -10.03 9.15
N LYS A 223 22.67 -10.46 7.96
CA LYS A 223 23.41 -11.42 7.15
C LYS A 223 23.06 -11.27 5.68
N VAL A 224 24.09 -11.36 4.85
CA VAL A 224 23.94 -11.35 3.39
C VAL A 224 24.62 -12.60 2.83
N SER A 225 23.93 -13.32 1.95
CA SER A 225 24.48 -14.43 1.19
C SER A 225 24.18 -14.21 -0.28
N GLN A 226 25.22 -14.12 -1.10
CA GLN A 226 25.08 -13.90 -2.54
C GLN A 226 25.56 -15.13 -3.31
N LYS A 227 24.82 -15.45 -4.37
CA LYS A 227 25.17 -16.41 -5.42
C LYS A 227 25.10 -15.68 -6.76
N GLN A 228 25.56 -16.32 -7.83
CA GLN A 228 25.65 -15.73 -9.17
C GLN A 228 24.36 -15.03 -9.64
N TYR A 229 23.19 -15.60 -9.33
CA TYR A 229 21.89 -15.07 -9.77
C TYR A 229 20.89 -14.82 -8.63
N SER A 230 21.31 -14.95 -7.37
CA SER A 230 20.39 -14.79 -6.23
C SER A 230 21.09 -14.24 -4.99
N ALA A 231 20.33 -13.51 -4.19
CA ALA A 231 20.76 -13.04 -2.87
C ALA A 231 19.75 -13.46 -1.79
N ARG A 232 20.25 -13.78 -0.59
CA ARG A 232 19.44 -13.91 0.61
C ARG A 232 19.93 -12.86 1.62
N ILE A 233 19.00 -12.03 2.09
CA ILE A 233 19.30 -10.92 3.01
C ILE A 233 18.43 -11.09 4.25
N GLN A 234 19.07 -11.14 5.42
CA GLN A 234 18.40 -11.18 6.71
C GLN A 234 18.35 -9.78 7.31
N LEU A 235 17.14 -9.34 7.66
CA LEU A 235 16.85 -8.02 8.21
C LEU A 235 16.22 -8.18 9.59
N ARG A 236 16.63 -7.35 10.55
CA ARG A 236 16.03 -7.26 11.88
C ARG A 236 15.54 -5.85 12.14
N SER A 237 14.29 -5.72 12.59
CA SER A 237 13.71 -4.42 12.96
C SER A 237 14.63 -3.67 13.93
N ASN A 238 14.94 -2.43 13.58
CA ASN A 238 15.81 -1.53 14.33
C ASN A 238 15.08 -0.26 14.82
N GLY A 239 13.76 -0.17 14.59
CA GLY A 239 12.93 0.97 14.98
C GLY A 239 12.26 1.64 13.78
N THR A 240 11.90 2.92 13.92
CA THR A 240 11.20 3.68 12.89
C THR A 240 11.90 4.99 12.58
N PHE A 241 11.79 5.43 11.34
CA PHE A 241 12.28 6.74 10.89
C PHE A 241 11.30 7.33 9.88
N SER A 242 11.02 8.62 9.99
CA SER A 242 10.21 9.38 9.03
C SER A 242 10.79 10.76 8.79
N ASN A 243 10.89 11.15 7.52
CA ASN A 243 11.23 12.51 7.10
C ASN A 243 10.01 13.45 7.22
N TYR A 244 8.81 12.90 7.09
CA TYR A 244 7.56 13.65 7.10
C TYR A 244 6.68 13.31 8.29
N ASN A 245 5.95 14.30 8.80
CA ASN A 245 4.87 14.10 9.76
C ASN A 245 3.71 15.06 9.50
N CYS A 246 2.54 14.52 9.21
CA CYS A 246 1.32 15.29 8.94
C CYS A 246 1.46 16.28 7.78
N GLU A 247 2.21 15.93 6.72
CA GLU A 247 2.66 16.86 5.67
C GLU A 247 1.48 17.57 4.98
N TRP A 248 0.39 16.86 4.67
CA TRP A 248 -0.81 17.46 4.07
C TRP A 248 -1.39 18.62 4.88
N LEU A 249 -1.26 18.58 6.21
CA LEU A 249 -1.81 19.62 7.08
C LEU A 249 -0.89 20.84 7.18
N GLN A 250 0.39 20.71 6.84
CA GLN A 250 1.38 21.80 6.93
C GLN A 250 1.21 22.85 5.82
N GLY A 251 0.59 22.49 4.69
CA GLY A 251 0.33 23.40 3.55
C GLY A 251 -0.63 24.56 3.86
N ASN A 252 -1.23 24.59 5.05
CA ASN A 252 -2.04 25.73 5.52
C ASN A 252 -1.21 26.79 6.28
N THR A 253 0.06 26.54 6.59
CA THR A 253 0.87 27.41 7.48
C THR A 253 1.83 28.34 6.74
N THR A 254 2.18 28.04 5.50
CA THR A 254 2.94 28.95 4.63
C THR A 254 1.95 29.60 3.68
N GLY A 255 1.60 30.85 3.98
CA GLY A 255 0.67 31.62 3.16
C GLY A 255 1.15 31.73 1.72
N ASP A 256 0.44 31.07 0.81
CA ASP A 256 0.36 31.50 -0.57
C ASP A 256 -1.03 32.04 -0.85
N SER A 257 -1.02 33.32 -1.17
CA SER A 257 -2.15 34.08 -1.68
C SER A 257 -2.47 33.60 -3.08
N LEU A 258 -3.23 32.51 -3.22
CA LEU A 258 -3.95 32.24 -4.46
C LEU A 258 -5.31 31.60 -4.15
N GLY A 259 -6.36 32.38 -4.38
CA GLY A 259 -7.73 31.89 -4.45
C GLY A 259 -8.58 32.20 -3.22
N ARG A 260 -8.78 33.49 -2.95
CA ARG A 260 -10.05 33.97 -2.38
C ARG A 260 -11.17 33.58 -3.37
N CYS A 261 -11.65 32.34 -3.33
CA CYS A 261 -12.92 32.02 -3.94
C CYS A 261 -13.99 32.74 -3.14
N GLY A 262 -14.62 33.69 -3.81
CA GLY A 262 -15.63 34.58 -3.25
C GLY A 262 -16.70 33.82 -2.49
N SER A 263 -17.21 34.50 -1.47
CA SER A 263 -18.51 34.26 -0.87
C SER A 263 -19.54 34.02 -1.98
N VAL A 264 -19.91 32.77 -2.22
CA VAL A 264 -21.13 32.47 -2.94
C VAL A 264 -22.28 32.79 -1.97
N PRO A 265 -23.29 33.58 -2.37
CA PRO A 265 -24.39 33.94 -1.49
C PRO A 265 -25.11 32.67 -1.00
N ARG A 266 -25.54 32.70 0.27
CA ARG A 266 -26.51 31.76 0.84
C ARG A 266 -27.74 31.73 -0.06
N ALA A 267 -27.86 30.69 -0.88
CA ALA A 267 -29.14 30.25 -1.43
C ALA A 267 -29.76 29.30 -0.41
N THR A 268 -30.75 29.81 0.32
CA THR A 268 -31.68 29.01 1.14
C THR A 268 -32.46 28.09 0.22
N PHE A 269 -32.10 26.80 0.19
CA PHE A 269 -33.00 25.76 -0.33
C PHE A 269 -33.81 25.18 0.84
N HIS A 270 -35.00 25.75 1.03
CA HIS A 270 -36.10 25.09 1.72
C HIS A 270 -36.71 24.05 0.77
N ILE A 271 -36.57 22.78 1.11
CA ILE A 271 -37.48 21.70 0.69
C ILE A 271 -37.64 20.88 1.99
N GLY A 272 -38.69 21.04 2.77
CA GLY A 272 -40.06 20.78 2.35
C GLY A 272 -40.31 19.30 2.49
N GLY A 273 -40.63 18.85 3.70
CA GLY A 273 -40.92 17.45 3.98
C GLY A 273 -42.09 16.95 3.14
N LEU A 274 -42.04 15.69 2.73
CA LEU A 274 -43.24 14.96 2.34
C LEU A 274 -43.13 13.48 2.75
N LEU A 275 -43.94 13.18 3.77
CA LEU A 275 -44.76 12.01 4.00
C LEU A 275 -44.28 10.62 3.56
N LEU A 276 -44.23 9.77 4.60
CA LEU A 276 -44.51 8.34 4.61
C LEU A 276 -45.73 7.98 3.75
N ALA A 277 -45.57 7.00 2.86
CA ALA A 277 -46.66 6.22 2.30
C ALA A 277 -46.38 4.73 2.54
N THR A 278 -46.98 4.19 3.59
CA THR A 278 -47.12 2.75 3.82
C THR A 278 -48.29 2.24 2.99
N THR A 279 -48.03 1.41 1.99
CA THR A 279 -49.08 0.69 1.26
C THR A 279 -49.49 -0.55 2.05
N ALA A 280 -50.69 -0.52 2.62
CA ALA A 280 -51.40 -1.69 3.11
C ALA A 280 -51.96 -2.48 1.90
N LEU A 281 -51.64 -3.77 1.83
CA LEU A 281 -52.22 -4.70 0.86
C LEU A 281 -53.52 -5.25 1.46
N ALA A 282 -54.66 -4.77 0.98
CA ALA A 282 -55.97 -5.36 1.26
C ALA A 282 -56.26 -6.43 0.20
N VAL A 283 -56.37 -7.68 0.62
CA VAL A 283 -56.87 -8.80 -0.19
C VAL A 283 -58.34 -8.99 0.16
N ALA A 284 -59.23 -8.66 -0.79
CA ALA A 284 -60.61 -9.08 -0.78
C ALA A 284 -61.11 -9.19 -2.23
N THR A 285 -61.13 -10.39 -2.77
CA THR A 285 -61.98 -10.75 -3.91
C THR A 285 -62.82 -11.93 -3.49
N GLY A 286 -64.08 -11.66 -3.22
CA GLY A 286 -65.14 -12.67 -3.17
C GLY A 286 -66.04 -12.53 -4.40
N ILE A 287 -66.81 -13.60 -4.62
CA ILE A 287 -67.95 -13.77 -5.52
C ILE A 287 -67.59 -14.38 -6.89
N LEU A 288 -67.63 -15.71 -6.96
CA LEU A 288 -68.80 -16.48 -7.41
C LEU A 288 -68.81 -17.85 -6.71
#